data_AF-A0AAV4GTZ9-F1
#
_entry.id   AF-A0AAV4GTZ9-F1
#
_cell.length_a   1.000
_cell.length_b   1.000
_cell.length_c   1.000
_cell.angle_alpha   90.00
_cell.angle_beta   90.00
_cell.angle_gamma   90.00
#
_symmetry.space_group_name_H-M   'P 1'
#
loop_
_entity.id
_entity.type
_entity.pdbx_description
1 polymer ?
#
loop_
_entity_poly.entity_id
_entity_poly.type
_entity_poly.pdbx_seq_one_letter_code
_entity_poly.pdbx_strand_id
1 'polypeptide(L)'
;MDRISWKEKKKNKEVLEGIGLKHTELLKTVKTRQLAYCGHIRRHQSLQKSIMEGKINGKRQHGRKRKSWLGNIEETTTRLINECCEVALDREEWRDTIASNIWQETEQHCTAQLPCSDIWELWYRFREERNRSSWV
;
A
#
# COMPACT_ATOMS: atom_id res chain seq x y z
N MET A 1 13.05 -7.99 -18.80
CA MET A 1 13.47 -8.37 -17.43
C MET A 1 14.78 -9.12 -17.57
N ASP A 2 15.86 -8.53 -17.07
CA ASP A 2 17.18 -9.15 -17.18
C ASP A 2 17.24 -10.41 -16.31
N ARG A 3 17.74 -11.50 -16.89
CA ARG A 3 17.98 -12.75 -16.14
C ARG A 3 19.18 -12.53 -15.23
N ILE A 4 18.92 -12.29 -13.95
CA ILE A 4 19.98 -12.14 -12.94
C ILE A 4 20.42 -13.55 -12.49
N SER A 5 21.69 -13.88 -12.73
CA SER A 5 22.27 -15.12 -12.23
C SER A 5 22.54 -15.02 -10.73
N TRP A 6 22.21 -16.07 -9.96
CA TRP A 6 22.49 -16.12 -8.52
C TRP A 6 24.00 -16.03 -8.20
N LYS A 7 24.87 -16.37 -9.17
CA LYS A 7 26.33 -16.25 -9.05
C LYS A 7 26.81 -14.81 -9.02
N GLU A 8 26.04 -13.87 -9.57
CA GLU A 8 26.43 -12.45 -9.64
C GLU A 8 26.40 -11.74 -8.29
N LYS A 9 25.70 -12.29 -7.28
CA LYS A 9 25.58 -11.73 -5.92
C LYS A 9 25.23 -10.22 -5.89
N LYS A 10 24.43 -9.75 -6.87
CA LYS A 10 24.00 -8.35 -6.97
C LYS A 10 23.13 -7.92 -5.80
N LYS A 11 23.30 -6.67 -5.37
CA LYS A 11 22.48 -6.08 -4.30
C LYS A 11 21.14 -5.60 -4.87
N ASN A 12 20.07 -5.64 -4.06
CA ASN A 12 18.75 -5.18 -4.48
C ASN A 12 18.74 -3.74 -5.02
N LYS A 13 19.59 -2.86 -4.46
CA LYS A 13 19.74 -1.48 -4.93
C LYS A 13 20.25 -1.40 -6.38
N GLU A 14 21.28 -2.18 -6.70
CA GLU A 14 21.86 -2.23 -8.06
C GLU A 14 20.87 -2.80 -9.07
N VAL A 15 20.08 -3.79 -8.65
CA VAL A 15 19.01 -4.36 -9.47
C VAL A 15 17.93 -3.31 -9.76
N LEU A 16 17.54 -2.53 -8.76
CA LEU A 16 16.54 -1.46 -8.91
C LEU A 16 17.04 -0.34 -9.83
N GLU A 17 18.30 0.08 -9.66
CA GLU A 17 18.96 1.09 -10.52
C GLU A 17 19.04 0.60 -11.97
N GLY A 18 19.40 -0.66 -12.21
CA GLY A 18 19.48 -1.24 -13.56
C GLY A 18 18.14 -1.31 -14.29
N ILE A 19 17.03 -1.48 -13.56
CA ILE A 19 15.66 -1.47 -14.12
C ILE A 19 15.10 -0.03 -14.18
N GLY A 20 15.78 0.95 -13.59
CA GLY A 20 15.32 2.34 -13.52
C GLY A 20 14.12 2.55 -12.58
N LEU A 21 13.91 1.66 -11.60
CA LEU A 21 12.79 1.73 -10.67
C LEU A 21 13.26 2.19 -9.28
N LYS A 22 12.52 3.09 -8.65
CA LYS A 22 12.77 3.43 -7.25
C LYS A 22 12.14 2.38 -6.33
N HIS A 23 12.80 2.11 -5.19
CA HIS A 23 12.26 1.21 -4.17
C HIS A 23 10.86 1.62 -3.70
N THR A 24 10.62 2.92 -3.57
CA THR A 24 9.32 3.51 -3.20
C THR A 24 8.24 3.22 -4.26
N GLU A 25 8.57 3.30 -5.54
CA GLU A 25 7.66 3.02 -6.65
C GLU A 25 7.27 1.54 -6.71
N LEU A 26 8.24 0.65 -6.48
CA LEU A 26 7.99 -0.79 -6.42
C LEU A 26 7.05 -1.14 -5.25
N LEU A 27 7.33 -0.62 -4.05
CA LEU A 27 6.49 -0.87 -2.87
C LEU A 27 5.07 -0.34 -3.07
N LYS A 28 4.91 0.87 -3.62
CA LYS A 28 3.60 1.42 -3.98
C LYS A 28 2.84 0.51 -4.93
N THR A 29 3.50 0.03 -5.98
CA THR A 29 2.90 -0.88 -6.97
C THR A 29 2.45 -2.19 -6.33
N VAL A 30 3.28 -2.77 -5.47
CA VAL A 30 2.95 -4.01 -4.74
C VAL A 30 1.75 -3.80 -3.83
N LYS A 31 1.76 -2.76 -2.99
CA LYS A 31 0.66 -2.43 -2.07
C LYS A 31 -0.66 -2.19 -2.80
N THR A 32 -0.62 -1.41 -3.89
CA THR A 32 -1.79 -1.15 -4.74
C THR A 32 -2.40 -2.45 -5.27
N ARG A 33 -1.56 -3.35 -5.79
CA ARG A 33 -2.01 -4.65 -6.31
C ARG A 33 -2.57 -5.55 -5.19
N GLN A 34 -1.96 -5.53 -4.02
CA GLN A 34 -2.45 -6.30 -2.86
C GLN A 34 -3.85 -5.83 -2.44
N LEU A 35 -4.07 -4.51 -2.33
CA LEU A 35 -5.37 -3.95 -1.96
C LEU A 35 -6.42 -4.16 -3.07
N ALA A 36 -6.06 -3.97 -4.33
CA ALA A 36 -6.96 -4.26 -5.46
C ALA A 36 -7.42 -5.73 -5.44
N TYR A 37 -6.51 -6.66 -5.16
CA TYR A 37 -6.82 -8.07 -5.04
C TYR A 37 -7.70 -8.39 -3.81
N CYS A 38 -7.46 -7.72 -2.68
CA CYS A 38 -8.33 -7.83 -1.51
C CYS A 38 -9.77 -7.45 -1.82
N GLY A 39 -9.98 -6.29 -2.46
CA GLY A 39 -11.32 -5.85 -2.85
C GLY A 39 -11.97 -6.73 -3.91
N HIS A 40 -11.18 -7.39 -4.77
CA HIS A 40 -11.69 -8.40 -5.68
C HIS A 40 -12.19 -9.65 -4.93
N ILE A 41 -11.36 -10.21 -4.02
CA ILE A 41 -11.74 -11.37 -3.21
C ILE A 41 -13.00 -11.07 -2.39
N ARG A 42 -13.12 -9.88 -1.82
CA ARG A 42 -14.25 -9.57 -0.94
C ARG A 42 -15.60 -9.57 -1.66
N ARG A 43 -15.63 -9.01 -2.88
CA ARG A 43 -16.83 -8.85 -3.71
C ARG A 43 -17.27 -10.15 -4.40
N HIS A 44 -16.34 -11.07 -4.68
CA HIS A 44 -16.66 -12.33 -5.33
C HIS A 44 -16.73 -13.49 -4.32
N GLN A 45 -17.75 -14.34 -4.45
CA GLN A 45 -17.86 -15.57 -3.66
C GLN A 45 -17.01 -16.67 -4.31
N SER A 46 -15.70 -16.61 -4.09
CA SER A 46 -14.73 -17.57 -4.64
C SER A 46 -14.08 -18.39 -3.54
N LEU A 47 -13.45 -19.51 -3.91
CA LEU A 47 -12.68 -20.35 -2.97
C LEU A 47 -11.63 -19.53 -2.20
N GLN A 48 -11.01 -18.55 -2.86
CA GLN A 48 -10.04 -17.65 -2.25
C GLN A 48 -10.65 -16.87 -1.07
N LYS A 49 -11.93 -16.47 -1.17
CA LYS A 49 -12.62 -15.79 -0.07
C LYS A 49 -12.77 -16.72 1.14
N SER A 50 -13.24 -17.94 0.93
CA SER A 50 -13.36 -18.94 2.01
C SER A 50 -12.01 -19.28 2.64
N ILE A 51 -10.95 -19.38 1.84
CA ILE A 51 -9.58 -19.64 2.35
C ILE A 51 -9.07 -18.45 3.17
N MET A 52 -9.33 -17.22 2.73
CA MET A 52 -8.86 -16.01 3.42
C MET A 52 -9.64 -15.73 4.71
N GLU A 53 -10.95 -15.98 4.72
CA GLU A 53 -11.82 -15.80 5.89
C GLU A 53 -11.71 -16.98 6.87
N GLY A 54 -11.28 -18.15 6.38
CA GLY A 54 -11.04 -19.36 7.18
C GLY A 54 -9.90 -19.15 8.19
N LYS A 55 -10.26 -18.80 9.43
CA LYS A 55 -9.33 -18.89 10.56
C LYS A 55 -9.09 -20.36 10.88
N ILE A 56 -7.91 -20.86 10.53
CA ILE A 56 -7.46 -22.18 10.98
C ILE A 56 -7.17 -22.09 12.47
N ASN A 57 -7.90 -22.86 13.27
CA ASN A 57 -7.65 -22.98 14.71
C ASN A 57 -6.25 -23.57 14.93
N GLY A 58 -5.39 -22.85 15.65
CA GLY A 58 -4.04 -23.30 15.99
C GLY A 58 -3.01 -22.17 16.02
N LYS A 59 -1.89 -22.44 16.69
CA LYS A 59 -0.75 -21.51 16.70
C LYS A 59 0.00 -21.61 15.37
N ARG A 60 0.43 -20.46 14.83
CA ARG A 60 1.31 -20.46 13.64
C ARG A 60 2.59 -21.24 13.95
N GLN A 61 2.95 -22.17 13.07
CA GLN A 61 4.19 -22.94 13.18
C GLN A 61 5.42 -22.05 13.10
N HIS A 62 6.49 -22.47 13.77
CA HIS A 62 7.80 -21.80 13.71
C HIS A 62 8.33 -21.78 12.26
N GLY A 63 9.05 -20.72 11.88
CA GLY A 63 9.60 -20.55 10.53
C GLY A 63 8.66 -19.91 9.50
N ARG A 64 7.35 -19.82 9.74
CA ARG A 64 6.45 -19.00 8.91
C ARG A 64 6.65 -17.51 9.19
N LYS A 65 6.48 -16.67 8.15
CA LYS A 65 6.53 -15.21 8.30
C LYS A 65 5.53 -14.75 9.37
N ARG A 66 5.97 -13.84 10.25
CA ARG A 66 5.12 -13.27 11.32
C ARG A 66 4.00 -12.42 10.75
N LYS A 67 4.27 -11.62 9.72
CA LYS A 67 3.26 -10.82 9.01
C LYS A 67 2.38 -11.75 8.15
N SER A 68 1.08 -11.76 8.43
CA SER A 68 0.08 -12.36 7.55
C SER A 68 -0.33 -11.40 6.45
N TRP A 69 -0.89 -11.92 5.36
CA TRP A 69 -1.50 -11.12 4.30
C TRP A 69 -2.55 -10.14 4.86
N LEU A 70 -3.50 -10.62 5.66
CA LEU A 70 -4.50 -9.77 6.31
C LEU A 70 -3.87 -8.71 7.22
N GLY A 71 -2.82 -9.06 7.96
CA GLY A 71 -2.12 -8.10 8.82
C GLY A 71 -1.35 -7.04 8.02
N ASN A 72 -0.88 -7.40 6.82
CA ASN A 72 -0.26 -6.44 5.90
C ASN A 72 -1.30 -5.49 5.30
N ILE A 73 -2.55 -5.93 5.10
CA ILE A 73 -3.65 -5.06 4.68
C ILE A 73 -4.01 -4.09 5.81
N GLU A 74 -4.11 -4.56 7.04
CA GLU A 74 -4.36 -3.71 8.22
C GLU A 74 -3.27 -2.66 8.39
N GLU A 75 -2.00 -3.05 8.28
CA GLU A 75 -0.85 -2.14 8.35
C GLU A 75 -0.85 -1.11 7.21
N THR A 76 -1.21 -1.52 6.00
CA THR A 76 -1.24 -0.61 4.84
C THR A 76 -2.43 0.34 4.87
N THR A 77 -3.58 -0.12 5.39
CA THR A 77 -4.83 0.66 5.38
C THR A 77 -4.99 1.48 6.66
N THR A 78 -4.19 1.18 7.70
CA THR A 78 -4.35 1.72 9.06
C THR A 78 -5.75 1.51 9.64
N ARG A 79 -6.46 0.50 9.16
CA ARG A 79 -7.83 0.12 9.54
C ARG A 79 -7.86 -1.33 9.96
N LEU A 80 -8.84 -1.70 10.78
CA LEU A 80 -9.06 -3.10 11.13
C LEU A 80 -9.51 -3.89 9.90
N ILE A 81 -9.20 -5.19 9.86
CA ILE A 81 -9.56 -6.02 8.70
C ILE A 81 -11.07 -6.08 8.48
N ASN A 82 -11.88 -5.99 9.55
CA ASN A 82 -13.33 -6.00 9.45
C ASN A 82 -13.86 -4.76 8.72
N GLU A 83 -13.36 -3.57 9.06
CA GLU A 83 -13.69 -2.32 8.38
C GLU A 83 -13.24 -2.36 6.92
N CYS A 84 -12.02 -2.86 6.67
CA CYS A 84 -11.52 -3.03 5.31
C CYS A 84 -12.43 -3.94 4.48
N CYS A 85 -12.98 -5.00 5.10
CA CYS A 85 -13.90 -5.94 4.47
C CYS A 85 -15.28 -5.33 4.17
N GLU A 86 -15.74 -4.37 4.95
CA GLU A 86 -17.00 -3.64 4.71
C GLU A 86 -16.81 -2.63 3.58
N VAL A 87 -15.81 -1.76 3.71
CA VAL A 87 -15.46 -0.74 2.71
C VAL A 87 -15.13 -1.35 1.36
N ALA A 88 -14.49 -2.53 1.33
CA ALA A 88 -14.16 -3.23 0.08
C ALA A 88 -15.38 -3.73 -0.72
N LEU A 89 -16.59 -3.72 -0.15
CA LEU A 89 -17.83 -4.05 -0.87
C LEU A 89 -18.21 -2.91 -1.82
N ASP A 90 -18.03 -1.66 -1.39
CA ASP A 90 -18.20 -0.49 -2.24
C ASP A 90 -16.95 -0.29 -3.10
N ARG A 91 -17.15 -0.18 -4.42
CA ARG A 91 -16.04 -0.07 -5.37
C ARG A 91 -15.42 1.32 -5.37
N GLU A 92 -16.22 2.35 -5.11
CA GLU A 92 -15.79 3.75 -5.08
C GLU A 92 -15.05 4.02 -3.77
N GLU A 93 -15.66 3.67 -2.64
CA GLU A 93 -15.06 3.85 -1.32
C GLU A 93 -13.73 3.06 -1.17
N TRP A 94 -13.65 1.87 -1.76
CA TRP A 94 -12.41 1.09 -1.79
C TRP A 94 -11.32 1.72 -2.65
N ARG A 95 -11.68 2.34 -3.79
CA ARG A 95 -10.71 3.06 -4.63
C ARG A 95 -10.17 4.28 -3.93
N ASP A 96 -11.02 5.02 -3.23
CA ASP A 96 -10.63 6.20 -2.47
C ASP A 96 -9.70 5.82 -1.32
N THR A 97 -10.02 4.72 -0.63
CA THR A 97 -9.16 4.16 0.43
C THR A 97 -7.79 3.74 -0.12
N ILE A 98 -7.73 3.09 -1.29
CA ILE A 98 -6.45 2.74 -1.93
C ILE A 98 -5.67 3.99 -2.27
N ALA A 99 -6.33 4.99 -2.88
CA ALA A 99 -5.69 6.24 -3.24
C ALA A 99 -5.12 6.93 -2.01
N SER A 100 -5.93 7.17 -0.96
CA SER A 100 -5.53 7.89 0.25
C SER A 100 -4.33 7.25 0.95
N ASN A 101 -4.30 5.92 1.06
CA ASN A 101 -3.25 5.20 1.80
C ASN A 101 -1.91 5.17 1.07
N ILE A 102 -1.91 5.26 -0.27
CA ILE A 102 -0.66 5.35 -1.05
C ILE A 102 0.02 6.72 -0.86
N TRP A 103 -0.75 7.77 -0.55
CA TRP A 103 -0.23 9.15 -0.38
C TRP A 103 0.30 9.44 1.04
N GLN A 104 -0.17 8.73 2.07
CA GLN A 104 0.30 8.95 3.46
C GLN A 104 1.77 8.54 3.68
N GLU A 105 2.28 7.55 2.95
CA GLU A 105 3.67 7.09 3.08
C GLU A 105 4.68 8.00 2.36
N THR A 106 4.23 8.82 1.41
CA THR A 106 5.10 9.83 0.79
C THR A 106 5.36 11.03 1.68
N GLU A 107 4.47 11.33 2.62
CA GLU A 107 4.61 12.47 3.53
C GLU A 107 5.58 12.17 4.68
N GLN A 108 5.63 10.92 5.17
CA GLN A 108 6.56 10.52 6.25
C GLN A 108 8.04 10.56 5.84
N HIS A 109 8.34 10.57 4.53
CA HIS A 109 9.71 10.68 4.03
C HIS A 109 10.14 12.14 3.75
N CYS A 110 9.20 13.10 3.80
CA CYS A 110 9.46 14.54 3.62
C CYS A 110 9.53 15.31 4.96
N THR A 111 8.98 14.77 6.05
CA THR A 111 9.05 15.41 7.38
C THR A 111 10.40 15.28 8.08
N ALA A 112 11.36 14.55 7.51
CA ALA A 112 12.70 14.38 8.06
C ALA A 112 13.74 15.42 7.57
N GLN A 113 13.38 16.35 6.67
CA GLN A 113 14.35 17.28 6.08
C GLN A 113 13.98 18.78 6.14
N LEU A 114 12.78 19.15 6.61
CA LEU A 114 12.34 20.55 6.63
C LEU A 114 11.77 20.94 8.01
N PRO A 115 12.12 22.13 8.54
CA PRO A 115 11.68 22.57 9.85
C PRO A 115 10.15 22.77 9.92
N CYS A 116 9.59 22.45 11.08
CA CYS A 116 8.15 22.31 11.36
C CYS A 116 7.31 23.60 11.17
N SER A 117 7.95 24.78 11.06
CA SER A 117 7.24 26.06 10.93
C SER A 117 6.67 26.33 9.53
N ASP A 118 7.26 25.76 8.48
CA ASP A 118 6.99 26.20 7.10
C ASP A 118 6.00 25.28 6.36
N ILE A 119 5.72 24.10 6.93
CA ILE A 119 4.91 23.05 6.30
C ILE A 119 3.40 23.37 6.38
N TRP A 120 2.94 24.03 7.44
CA TRP A 120 1.51 24.34 7.62
C TRP A 120 1.03 25.43 6.65
N GLU A 121 1.83 26.47 6.40
CA GLU A 121 1.51 27.51 5.42
C GLU A 121 1.57 26.99 3.97
N LEU A 122 2.55 26.16 3.64
CA LEU A 122 2.67 25.60 2.29
C LEU A 122 1.56 24.58 2.00
N TRP A 123 1.13 23.80 2.99
CA TRP A 123 0.00 22.88 2.86
C TRP A 123 -1.34 23.62 2.70
N TYR A 124 -1.55 24.70 3.47
CA TYR A 124 -2.76 25.53 3.33
C TYR A 124 -2.84 26.19 1.95
N ARG A 125 -1.72 26.78 1.47
CA ARG A 125 -1.65 27.43 0.15
C ARG A 125 -1.81 26.44 -1.01
N PHE A 126 -1.18 25.27 -0.94
CA PHE A 126 -1.32 24.25 -1.99
C PHE A 126 -2.74 23.65 -2.05
N ARG A 127 -3.43 23.52 -0.91
CA ARG A 127 -4.83 23.09 -0.85
C ARG A 127 -5.78 24.13 -1.46
N GLU A 128 -5.52 25.42 -1.26
CA GLU A 128 -6.31 26.51 -1.84
C GLU A 128 -6.13 26.64 -3.36
N GLU A 129 -4.91 26.51 -3.88
CA GLU A 129 -4.62 26.60 -5.33
C GLU A 129 -5.34 25.50 -6.14
N ARG A 130 -5.48 24.30 -5.55
CA ARG A 130 -6.17 23.19 -6.20
C ARG A 130 -7.71 23.38 -6.22
N ASN A 131 -8.29 24.02 -5.20
CA ASN A 131 -9.72 24.37 -5.21
C ASN A 131 -10.04 25.58 -6.09
N ARG A 132 -9.05 26.44 -6.39
CA ARG A 132 -9.21 27.58 -7.30
C ARG A 132 -9.08 27.19 -8.78
N SER A 133 -8.44 26.07 -9.10
CA SER A 133 -8.24 25.57 -10.47
C SER A 133 -9.40 24.76 -11.05
N SER A 134 -10.58 24.76 -10.41
CA SER A 134 -11.81 24.11 -10.91
C SER A 134 -12.75 25.07 -11.67
N TRP A 135 -12.35 26.33 -11.86
CA TRP A 135 -13.09 27.32 -12.64
C TRP A 135 -12.14 28.25 -13.40
N VAL A 136 -11.43 27.71 -14.41
CA VAL A 136 -11.12 28.33 -15.72
C VAL A 136 -10.80 27.18 -16.68
#